data_AF-A0A5C5Q3J0-F1
#
_entry.id   AF-A0A5C5Q3J0-F1
#
_cell.length_a   1.000
_cell.length_b   1.000
_cell.length_c   1.000
_cell.angle_alpha   90.00
_cell.angle_beta   90.00
_cell.angle_gamma   90.00
#
_symmetry.space_group_name_H-M   'P 1'
#
loop_
_entity.id
_entity.type
_entity.pdbx_description
1 polymer ?
#
loop_
_entity_poly.entity_id
_entity_poly.type
_entity_poly.pdbx_seq_one_letter_code
_entity_poly.pdbx_strand_id
1 'polypeptide(L)'
;MSNFDLVVGLSQSEVSRLLAGYHASAPVDDNPFKGREEVDVLDQLGVIEWDVPVAPNVVLDTPECSVWKAAQGEDGLTNLEAHRPRPKLPMLQLVFPLLDLKWGLKDAELEQGTSRNVLAHVTLDFREATIAMAVVALTIDQSEFEEFDKQLFNLLVLPMIFAQARKMLSVIHLPELKLGDDLLFKPLQISLVERCLLGATTLTDNPHPLDITDLTLPEEAVFLIVNNACINRALVTAVESLGDLEASDSGKIGILANWTSYARGTPSFTLGNLSPLTFSGTADLLLDVEVTLSEQFLEMLNPSKCAMMMWGGWGRRRVGRNE
;
A
#
# COMPACT_ATOMS: atom_id res chain seq x y z
N MET A 1 12.69 19.35 5.27
CA MET A 1 11.32 18.94 5.63
C MET A 1 10.87 17.98 4.56
N SER A 2 10.66 16.72 4.92
CA SER A 2 10.17 15.67 4.03
C SER A 2 8.85 16.09 3.37
N ASN A 3 8.66 15.70 2.11
CA ASN A 3 7.44 15.89 1.34
C ASN A 3 6.95 14.54 0.80
N PHE A 4 5.94 13.99 1.44
CA PHE A 4 5.27 12.75 1.05
C PHE A 4 3.81 12.83 1.48
N ASP A 5 2.95 12.05 0.83
CA ASP A 5 1.56 11.92 1.25
C ASP A 5 1.27 10.56 1.88
N LEU A 6 2.04 9.54 1.47
CA LEU A 6 1.95 8.18 1.97
C LEU A 6 3.33 7.53 2.01
N VAL A 7 3.66 6.88 3.12
CA VAL A 7 4.82 5.99 3.26
C VAL A 7 4.35 4.69 3.90
N VAL A 8 4.62 3.57 3.24
CA VAL A 8 4.60 2.23 3.84
C VAL A 8 6.01 1.80 4.16
N GLY A 9 6.18 1.09 5.26
CA GLY A 9 7.47 0.54 5.66
C GLY A 9 7.40 -0.91 6.10
N LEU A 10 8.42 -1.67 5.70
CA LEU A 10 8.69 -3.02 6.18
C LEU A 10 10.12 -3.07 6.73
N SER A 11 10.27 -3.45 7.99
CA SER A 11 11.59 -3.66 8.59
C SER A 11 12.29 -4.90 8.01
N GLN A 12 13.62 -4.92 8.03
CA GLN A 12 14.41 -6.12 7.68
C GLN A 12 13.95 -7.38 8.45
N SER A 13 13.57 -7.22 9.73
CA SER A 13 13.12 -8.33 10.57
C SER A 13 11.84 -8.96 10.02
N GLU A 14 10.91 -8.13 9.54
CA GLU A 14 9.66 -8.60 8.97
C GLU A 14 9.87 -9.28 7.62
N VAL A 15 10.70 -8.70 6.75
CA VAL A 15 11.04 -9.32 5.46
C VAL A 15 11.69 -10.70 5.69
N SER A 16 12.59 -10.80 6.66
CA SER A 16 13.20 -12.08 7.03
C SER A 16 12.19 -13.07 7.62
N ARG A 17 11.21 -12.58 8.40
CA ARG A 17 10.13 -13.40 8.96
C ARG A 17 9.23 -13.99 7.87
N LEU A 18 8.87 -13.20 6.85
CA LEU A 18 8.09 -13.65 5.70
C LEU A 18 8.83 -14.76 4.94
N LEU A 19 10.12 -14.57 4.70
CA LEU A 19 10.94 -15.57 4.01
C LEU A 19 11.10 -16.86 4.82
N ALA A 20 11.28 -16.75 6.14
CA ALA A 20 11.32 -17.92 7.02
C ALA A 20 9.98 -18.66 7.06
N GLY A 21 8.86 -17.93 7.03
CA GLY A 21 7.53 -18.53 6.88
C GLY A 21 7.38 -19.31 5.58
N TYR A 22 7.83 -18.71 4.46
CA TYR A 22 7.81 -19.38 3.15
C TYR A 22 8.69 -20.62 3.11
N HIS A 23 9.88 -20.57 3.71
CA HIS A 23 10.78 -21.71 3.85
C HIS A 23 10.11 -22.89 4.59
N ALA A 24 9.44 -22.60 5.71
CA ALA A 24 8.76 -23.61 6.51
C ALA A 24 7.55 -24.27 5.82
N SER A 25 6.93 -23.58 4.85
CA SER A 25 5.73 -24.03 4.15
C SER A 25 5.89 -24.07 2.63
N ALA A 26 7.11 -24.30 2.15
CA ALA A 26 7.40 -24.31 0.72
C ALA A 26 6.62 -25.45 0.02
N PRO A 27 6.00 -25.18 -1.14
CA PRO A 27 5.25 -26.20 -1.89
C PRO A 27 6.20 -27.30 -2.38
N VAL A 28 5.78 -28.57 -2.28
CA VAL A 28 6.63 -29.72 -2.63
C VAL A 28 7.07 -29.71 -4.09
N ASP A 29 6.17 -29.32 -5.00
CA ASP A 29 6.40 -29.43 -6.45
C ASP A 29 7.14 -28.23 -7.07
N ASP A 30 7.32 -27.13 -6.32
CA ASP A 30 8.07 -25.93 -6.76
C ASP A 30 8.81 -25.32 -5.56
N ASN A 31 9.54 -26.16 -4.83
CA ASN A 31 10.29 -25.74 -3.65
C ASN A 31 11.61 -25.06 -4.08
N PRO A 32 11.78 -23.75 -3.92
CA PRO A 32 13.04 -23.10 -4.29
C PRO A 32 14.18 -23.45 -3.33
N PHE A 33 13.87 -23.93 -2.12
CA PHE A 33 14.85 -24.24 -1.07
C PHE A 33 15.42 -25.64 -1.17
N LYS A 34 14.79 -26.54 -1.93
CA LYS A 34 15.27 -27.90 -2.11
C LYS A 34 14.82 -28.48 -3.43
N GLY A 35 15.73 -29.10 -4.17
CA GLY A 35 15.38 -29.70 -5.45
C GLY A 35 16.51 -30.42 -6.14
N ARG A 36 16.19 -30.92 -7.33
CA ARG A 36 17.11 -31.54 -8.27
C ARG A 36 16.79 -31.07 -9.67
N GLU A 37 17.81 -30.70 -10.43
CA GLU A 37 17.69 -30.25 -11.82
C GLU A 37 18.73 -30.99 -12.69
N GLU A 38 18.32 -31.33 -13.92
CA GLU A 38 19.22 -31.85 -14.93
C GLU A 38 19.53 -30.73 -15.93
N VAL A 39 20.81 -30.52 -16.23
CA VAL A 39 21.28 -29.39 -17.04
C VAL A 39 22.22 -29.91 -18.12
N ASP A 40 21.97 -29.57 -19.39
CA ASP A 40 22.90 -29.91 -20.47
C ASP A 40 24.17 -29.05 -20.37
N VAL A 41 25.31 -29.71 -20.21
CA VAL A 41 26.64 -29.12 -20.15
C VAL A 41 27.54 -29.81 -21.17
N LEU A 42 27.96 -29.06 -22.20
CA LEU A 42 28.91 -29.55 -23.22
C LEU A 42 28.47 -30.88 -23.86
N ASP A 43 27.19 -30.97 -24.27
CA ASP A 43 26.55 -32.16 -24.84
C ASP A 43 26.48 -33.37 -23.88
N GLN A 44 26.67 -33.16 -22.57
CA GLN A 44 26.48 -34.15 -21.53
C GLN A 44 25.44 -33.67 -20.52
N LEU A 45 24.65 -34.59 -20.00
CA LEU A 45 23.60 -34.26 -19.04
C LEU A 45 24.21 -34.19 -17.64
N GLY A 46 24.28 -32.99 -17.06
CA GLY A 46 24.67 -32.73 -15.67
C GLY A 46 23.48 -32.84 -14.73
N VAL A 47 23.76 -33.02 -13.44
CA VAL A 47 22.77 -33.04 -12.36
C VAL A 47 23.23 -32.10 -11.25
N ILE A 48 22.30 -31.32 -10.72
CA ILE A 48 22.49 -30.50 -9.53
C ILE A 48 21.37 -30.85 -8.54
N GLU A 49 21.74 -31.13 -7.29
CA GLU A 49 20.82 -31.23 -6.16
C GLU A 49 21.16 -30.13 -5.17
N TRP A 50 20.15 -29.46 -4.61
CA TRP A 50 20.35 -28.44 -3.59
C TRP A 50 19.42 -28.65 -2.41
N ASP A 51 19.89 -28.25 -1.24
CA ASP A 51 19.12 -28.17 0.00
C ASP A 51 19.56 -26.95 0.80
N VAL A 52 18.58 -26.15 1.24
CA VAL A 52 18.77 -25.00 2.11
C VAL A 52 18.14 -25.35 3.45
N PRO A 53 18.89 -26.03 4.35
CA PRO A 53 18.31 -26.60 5.57
C PRO A 53 17.95 -25.54 6.62
N VAL A 54 18.51 -24.33 6.50
CA VAL A 54 18.24 -23.20 7.39
C VAL A 54 17.62 -22.07 6.58
N ALA A 55 16.50 -21.53 7.08
CA ALA A 55 15.80 -20.43 6.43
C ALA A 55 16.77 -19.27 6.11
N PRO A 56 16.82 -18.82 4.84
CA PRO A 56 17.58 -17.63 4.47
C PRO A 56 17.06 -16.38 5.20
N ASN A 57 17.93 -15.41 5.42
CA ASN A 57 17.57 -14.11 5.98
C ASN A 57 17.90 -12.99 5.01
N VAL A 58 17.18 -11.88 5.14
CA VAL A 58 17.40 -10.69 4.32
C VAL A 58 18.16 -9.64 5.12
N VAL A 59 19.13 -9.01 4.49
CA VAL A 59 19.82 -7.82 5.00
C VAL A 59 19.52 -6.66 4.06
N LEU A 60 18.84 -5.64 4.58
CA LEU A 60 18.46 -4.46 3.82
C LEU A 60 19.61 -3.44 3.86
N ASP A 61 20.69 -3.77 3.15
CA ASP A 61 21.89 -2.94 3.09
C ASP A 61 22.64 -3.11 1.76
N THR A 62 23.28 -2.03 1.33
CA THR A 62 24.13 -2.03 0.14
C THR A 62 25.48 -2.65 0.48
N PRO A 63 26.01 -3.59 -0.33
CA PRO A 63 27.31 -4.18 -0.06
C PRO A 63 28.43 -3.12 -0.07
N GLU A 64 29.39 -3.31 0.83
CA GLU A 64 30.65 -2.57 0.81
C GLU A 64 31.35 -2.72 -0.54
N CYS A 65 32.15 -1.72 -0.93
CA CYS A 65 32.79 -1.72 -2.25
C CYS A 65 33.74 -2.91 -2.46
N SER A 66 34.43 -3.35 -1.40
CA SER A 66 35.28 -4.55 -1.39
C SER A 66 34.47 -5.82 -1.66
N VAL A 67 33.37 -6.00 -0.92
CA VAL A 67 32.45 -7.14 -1.05
C VAL A 67 31.85 -7.17 -2.46
N TRP A 68 31.38 -6.02 -2.97
CA TRP A 68 30.83 -5.93 -4.32
C TRP A 68 31.86 -6.34 -5.39
N LYS A 69 33.10 -5.85 -5.29
CA LYS A 69 34.15 -6.17 -6.27
C LYS A 69 34.52 -7.65 -6.29
N ALA A 70 34.50 -8.29 -5.12
CA ALA A 70 34.80 -9.71 -4.97
C ALA A 70 33.62 -10.63 -5.35
N ALA A 71 32.39 -10.12 -5.37
CA ALA A 71 31.21 -10.89 -5.77
C ALA A 71 31.28 -11.28 -7.26
N GLN A 72 30.75 -12.46 -7.58
CA GLN A 72 30.71 -13.07 -8.91
C GLN A 72 29.37 -12.77 -9.61
N GLY A 73 29.42 -12.57 -10.92
CA GLY A 73 28.24 -12.52 -11.77
C GLY A 73 27.74 -13.92 -12.14
N GLU A 74 26.64 -13.98 -12.90
CA GLU A 74 26.08 -15.23 -13.45
C GLU A 74 27.04 -15.93 -14.44
N ASP A 75 28.02 -15.20 -14.98
CA ASP A 75 29.09 -15.73 -15.84
C ASP A 75 30.32 -16.25 -15.07
N GLY A 76 30.27 -16.26 -13.74
CA GLY A 76 31.36 -16.72 -12.87
C GLY A 76 32.54 -15.76 -12.71
N LEU A 77 32.58 -14.64 -13.44
CA LEU A 77 33.62 -13.62 -13.28
C LEU A 77 33.29 -12.70 -12.12
N THR A 78 34.31 -12.32 -11.34
CA THR A 78 34.15 -11.30 -10.31
C THR A 78 33.75 -9.96 -10.95
N ASN A 79 33.02 -9.13 -10.21
CA ASN A 79 32.61 -7.81 -10.68
C ASN A 79 33.82 -6.91 -10.97
N LEU A 80 34.95 -7.15 -10.31
CA LEU A 80 36.21 -6.48 -10.64
C LEU A 80 36.74 -6.89 -12.02
N GLU A 81 36.84 -8.18 -12.30
CA GLU A 81 37.34 -8.71 -13.59
C GLU A 81 36.43 -8.31 -14.75
N ALA A 82 35.12 -8.39 -14.55
CA ALA A 82 34.12 -8.02 -15.55
C ALA A 82 33.84 -6.51 -15.62
N HIS A 83 34.55 -5.68 -14.85
CA HIS A 83 34.40 -4.21 -14.82
C HIS A 83 32.94 -3.75 -14.54
N ARG A 84 32.20 -4.49 -13.71
CA ARG A 84 30.80 -4.19 -13.40
C ARG A 84 30.69 -3.09 -12.34
N PRO A 85 30.07 -1.93 -12.66
CA PRO A 85 29.87 -0.88 -11.66
C PRO A 85 28.89 -1.37 -10.59
N ARG A 86 29.04 -0.85 -9.37
CA ARG A 86 28.03 -1.07 -8.33
C ARG A 86 26.70 -0.44 -8.79
N PRO A 87 25.57 -1.17 -8.72
CA PRO A 87 24.26 -0.63 -9.04
C PRO A 87 23.97 0.65 -8.25
N LYS A 88 23.25 1.57 -8.90
CA LYS A 88 22.71 2.79 -8.26
C LYS A 88 21.37 2.57 -7.60
N LEU A 89 20.69 1.47 -7.94
CA LEU A 89 19.41 1.08 -7.35
C LEU A 89 19.61 0.66 -5.88
N PRO A 90 18.57 0.79 -5.04
CA PRO A 90 18.59 0.21 -3.70
C PRO A 90 18.90 -1.29 -3.77
N MET A 91 19.71 -1.79 -2.85
CA MET A 91 20.14 -3.18 -2.83
C MET A 91 19.81 -3.86 -1.50
N LEU A 92 19.47 -5.14 -1.58
CA LEU A 92 19.42 -6.04 -0.43
C LEU A 92 20.35 -7.24 -0.64
N GLN A 93 20.65 -7.92 0.45
CA GLN A 93 21.41 -9.17 0.45
C GLN A 93 20.51 -10.28 0.97
N LEU A 94 20.35 -11.33 0.18
CA LEU A 94 19.77 -12.59 0.61
C LEU A 94 20.90 -13.48 1.11
N VAL A 95 20.88 -13.78 2.40
CA VAL A 95 21.93 -14.53 3.08
C VAL A 95 21.45 -15.96 3.24
N PHE A 96 22.21 -16.90 2.72
CA PHE A 96 22.03 -18.34 2.92
C PHE A 96 23.01 -18.79 4.00
N PRO A 97 22.54 -19.08 5.24
CA PRO A 97 23.43 -19.52 6.31
C PRO A 97 24.14 -20.82 5.94
N LEU A 98 23.41 -21.73 5.29
CA LEU A 98 23.88 -23.03 4.84
C LEU A 98 23.22 -23.38 3.51
N LEU A 99 24.03 -23.82 2.55
CA LEU A 99 23.59 -24.32 1.25
C LEU A 99 24.33 -25.63 0.98
N ASP A 100 23.61 -26.75 1.05
CA ASP A 100 24.12 -28.07 0.72
C ASP A 100 23.88 -28.34 -0.77
N LEU A 101 24.94 -28.76 -1.46
CA LEU A 101 24.94 -28.96 -2.90
C LEU A 101 25.52 -30.31 -3.24
N LYS A 102 24.92 -30.95 -4.23
CA LYS A 102 25.55 -32.04 -4.97
C LYS A 102 25.53 -31.71 -6.45
N TRP A 103 26.63 -31.94 -7.14
CA TRP A 103 26.71 -31.65 -8.57
C TRP A 103 27.61 -32.65 -9.28
N GLY A 104 27.38 -32.86 -10.57
CA GLY A 104 28.18 -33.77 -11.37
C GLY A 104 27.51 -34.14 -12.68
N LEU A 105 28.07 -35.11 -13.38
CA LEU A 105 27.43 -35.70 -14.56
C LEU A 105 26.35 -36.70 -14.14
N LYS A 106 25.28 -36.80 -14.92
CA LYS A 106 24.24 -37.81 -14.73
C LYS A 106 24.85 -39.20 -14.84
N ASP A 107 24.42 -40.09 -13.96
CA ASP A 107 24.90 -41.47 -13.81
C ASP A 107 26.37 -41.61 -13.33
N ALA A 108 27.04 -40.52 -12.97
CA ALA A 108 28.32 -40.51 -12.26
C ALA A 108 28.14 -40.32 -10.74
N GLU A 109 29.21 -40.53 -9.98
CA GLU A 109 29.24 -40.12 -8.56
C GLU A 109 29.18 -38.58 -8.51
N LEU A 110 28.23 -38.05 -7.74
CA LEU A 110 28.07 -36.61 -7.60
C LEU A 110 29.07 -36.09 -6.55
N GLU A 111 29.77 -35.03 -6.90
CA GLU A 111 30.52 -34.24 -5.93
C GLU A 111 29.54 -33.61 -4.95
N GLN A 112 30.00 -33.43 -3.71
CA GLN A 112 29.20 -32.81 -2.66
C GLN A 112 29.98 -31.70 -1.97
N GLY A 113 29.27 -30.64 -1.65
CA GLY A 113 29.85 -29.49 -0.98
C GLY A 113 28.81 -28.75 -0.17
N THR A 114 29.24 -28.22 0.96
CA THR A 114 28.42 -27.35 1.80
C THR A 114 29.03 -25.97 1.78
N SER A 115 28.30 -25.00 1.25
CA SER A 115 28.70 -23.59 1.32
C SER A 115 28.05 -22.91 2.52
N ARG A 116 28.81 -22.06 3.20
CA ARG A 116 28.34 -21.28 4.35
C ARG A 116 28.32 -19.81 3.99
N ASN A 117 27.30 -19.11 4.47
CA ASN A 117 27.13 -17.66 4.29
C ASN A 117 27.21 -17.22 2.81
N VAL A 118 26.53 -17.94 1.92
CA VAL A 118 26.37 -17.47 0.53
C VAL A 118 25.54 -16.20 0.58
N LEU A 119 25.99 -15.14 -0.11
CA LEU A 119 25.26 -13.88 -0.20
C LEU A 119 24.81 -13.66 -1.63
N ALA A 120 23.50 -13.53 -1.85
CA ALA A 120 22.95 -13.07 -3.11
C ALA A 120 22.65 -11.57 -3.03
N HIS A 121 23.32 -10.78 -3.86
CA HIS A 121 23.13 -9.34 -3.98
C HIS A 121 22.00 -9.05 -4.95
N VAL A 122 21.00 -8.30 -4.50
CA VAL A 122 19.75 -8.09 -5.23
C VAL A 122 19.52 -6.60 -5.39
N THR A 123 19.23 -6.15 -6.61
CA THR A 123 18.73 -4.80 -6.86
C THR A 123 17.21 -4.75 -6.78
N LEU A 124 16.70 -3.66 -6.23
CA LEU A 124 15.27 -3.39 -6.13
C LEU A 124 14.88 -2.30 -7.13
N ASP A 125 13.87 -2.57 -7.93
CA ASP A 125 13.28 -1.64 -8.88
C ASP A 125 11.75 -1.64 -8.72
N PHE A 126 11.10 -0.49 -8.85
CA PHE A 126 9.64 -0.43 -8.79
C PHE A 126 9.07 -0.45 -10.19
N ARG A 127 8.24 -1.44 -10.49
CA ARG A 127 7.55 -1.54 -11.78
C ARG A 127 6.05 -1.62 -11.54
N GLU A 128 5.37 -0.54 -11.91
CA GLU A 128 3.92 -0.36 -11.83
C GLU A 128 3.37 -0.46 -10.40
N ALA A 129 3.11 -1.67 -9.92
CA ALA A 129 2.58 -1.99 -8.59
C ALA A 129 3.40 -3.08 -7.87
N THR A 130 4.52 -3.50 -8.45
CA THR A 130 5.34 -4.61 -7.95
C THR A 130 6.79 -4.18 -7.73
N ILE A 131 7.45 -4.82 -6.76
CA ILE A 131 8.90 -4.74 -6.65
C ILE A 131 9.50 -5.75 -7.62
N ALA A 132 10.18 -5.25 -8.64
CA ALA A 132 11.07 -6.07 -9.45
C ALA A 132 12.38 -6.28 -8.68
N MET A 133 12.68 -7.54 -8.39
CA MET A 133 13.93 -7.95 -7.76
C MET A 133 14.80 -8.65 -8.78
N ALA A 134 16.06 -8.23 -8.88
CA ALA A 134 17.03 -8.90 -9.74
C ALA A 134 18.26 -9.29 -8.91
N VAL A 135 18.55 -10.58 -8.84
CA VAL A 135 19.82 -11.07 -8.31
C VAL A 135 20.90 -10.75 -9.33
N VAL A 136 21.87 -9.93 -8.93
CA VAL A 136 22.90 -9.35 -9.82
C VAL A 136 24.30 -9.87 -9.55
N ALA A 137 24.56 -10.38 -8.35
CA ALA A 137 25.85 -10.96 -8.00
C ALA A 137 25.71 -11.94 -6.82
N LEU A 138 26.66 -12.86 -6.70
CA LEU A 138 26.78 -13.78 -5.57
C LEU A 138 28.15 -13.62 -4.90
N THR A 139 28.20 -13.68 -3.57
CA THR A 139 29.45 -13.86 -2.81
C THR A 139 29.45 -15.28 -2.26
N ILE A 140 30.41 -16.08 -2.73
CA ILE A 140 30.60 -17.48 -2.34
C ILE A 140 32.09 -17.66 -2.04
N ASP A 141 32.40 -18.28 -0.91
CA ASP A 141 33.78 -18.69 -0.61
C ASP A 141 34.11 -19.95 -1.39
N GLN A 142 34.94 -19.80 -2.42
CA GLN A 142 35.48 -20.89 -3.23
C GLN A 142 36.97 -21.11 -2.95
N SER A 143 37.52 -20.57 -1.86
CA SER A 143 38.97 -20.59 -1.60
C SER A 143 39.54 -22.02 -1.54
N GLU A 144 38.75 -22.98 -1.06
CA GLU A 144 39.12 -24.39 -0.94
C GLU A 144 38.89 -25.22 -2.21
N PHE A 145 38.27 -24.66 -3.25
CA PHE A 145 37.91 -25.43 -4.44
C PHE A 145 39.10 -25.54 -5.40
N GLU A 146 39.29 -26.72 -5.98
CA GLU A 146 40.24 -26.91 -7.08
C GLU A 146 39.80 -26.13 -8.33
N GLU A 147 40.72 -25.86 -9.25
CA GLU A 147 40.44 -25.02 -10.43
C GLU A 147 39.35 -25.64 -11.34
N PHE A 148 39.36 -26.96 -11.49
CA PHE A 148 38.34 -27.68 -12.26
C PHE A 148 36.97 -27.64 -11.57
N ASP A 149 36.92 -27.84 -10.25
CA ASP A 149 35.68 -27.78 -9.47
C ASP A 149 35.08 -26.38 -9.48
N LYS A 150 35.92 -25.34 -9.44
CA LYS A 150 35.49 -23.94 -9.63
C LYS A 150 34.81 -23.73 -10.97
N GLN A 151 35.38 -24.28 -12.05
CA GLN A 151 34.79 -24.16 -13.39
C GLN A 151 33.44 -24.88 -13.45
N LEU A 152 33.35 -26.11 -12.95
CA LEU A 152 32.11 -26.88 -12.94
C LEU A 152 31.04 -26.22 -12.06
N PHE A 153 31.42 -25.74 -10.87
CA PHE A 153 30.56 -24.98 -9.98
C PHE A 153 30.04 -23.70 -10.66
N ASN A 154 30.91 -22.95 -11.32
CA ASN A 154 30.51 -21.71 -12.00
C ASN A 154 29.59 -21.97 -13.19
N LEU A 155 29.75 -23.10 -13.89
CA LEU A 155 28.94 -23.45 -15.05
C LEU A 155 27.56 -24.02 -14.67
N LEU A 156 27.51 -24.84 -13.61
CA LEU A 156 26.30 -25.54 -13.18
C LEU A 156 25.60 -24.82 -12.02
N VAL A 157 26.32 -24.62 -10.93
CA VAL A 157 25.73 -24.26 -9.63
C VAL A 157 25.39 -22.77 -9.55
N LEU A 158 26.26 -21.88 -10.06
CA LEU A 158 26.01 -20.44 -10.01
C LEU A 158 24.65 -20.08 -10.66
N PRO A 159 24.34 -20.45 -11.92
CA PRO A 159 23.05 -20.14 -12.54
C PRO A 159 21.86 -20.65 -11.73
N MET A 160 21.96 -21.85 -11.14
CA MET A 160 20.93 -22.41 -10.27
C MET A 160 20.72 -21.52 -9.03
N ILE A 161 21.78 -21.10 -8.34
CA ILE A 161 21.65 -20.21 -7.17
C ILE A 161 20.98 -18.89 -7.56
N PHE A 162 21.36 -18.29 -8.69
CA PHE A 162 20.70 -17.09 -9.22
C PHE A 162 19.20 -17.32 -9.46
N ALA A 163 18.83 -18.44 -10.09
CA ALA A 163 17.44 -18.77 -10.39
C ALA A 163 16.62 -19.02 -9.12
N GLN A 164 17.13 -19.83 -8.19
CA GLN A 164 16.41 -20.15 -6.95
C GLN A 164 16.32 -18.93 -6.03
N ALA A 165 17.37 -18.11 -5.92
CA ALA A 165 17.31 -16.85 -5.17
C ALA A 165 16.21 -15.91 -5.71
N ARG A 166 16.05 -15.81 -7.04
CA ARG A 166 14.96 -15.03 -7.65
C ARG A 166 13.58 -15.58 -7.25
N LYS A 167 13.39 -16.91 -7.24
CA LYS A 167 12.15 -17.54 -6.79
C LYS A 167 11.89 -17.34 -5.30
N MET A 168 12.90 -17.46 -4.44
CA MET A 168 12.76 -17.22 -2.99
C MET A 168 12.29 -15.80 -2.69
N LEU A 169 12.79 -14.83 -3.45
CA LEU A 169 12.46 -13.42 -3.28
C LEU A 169 11.08 -13.07 -3.83
N SER A 170 10.48 -13.87 -4.71
CA SER A 170 9.17 -13.56 -5.28
C SER A 170 8.05 -13.53 -4.25
N VAL A 171 8.24 -14.06 -3.04
CA VAL A 171 7.27 -13.96 -1.94
C VAL A 171 7.17 -12.55 -1.35
N ILE A 172 8.18 -11.71 -1.57
CA ILE A 172 8.23 -10.35 -1.04
C ILE A 172 7.44 -9.43 -1.97
N HIS A 173 6.21 -9.15 -1.59
CA HIS A 173 5.38 -8.13 -2.23
C HIS A 173 5.10 -7.00 -1.25
N LEU A 174 5.12 -5.75 -1.74
CA LEU A 174 4.50 -4.66 -1.00
C LEU A 174 2.99 -4.77 -1.13
N PRO A 175 2.22 -4.45 -0.07
CA PRO A 175 0.76 -4.40 -0.19
C PRO A 175 0.36 -3.38 -1.26
N GLU A 176 -0.61 -3.74 -2.10
CA GLU A 176 -1.29 -2.76 -2.95
C GLU A 176 -1.94 -1.69 -2.07
N LEU A 177 -1.54 -0.44 -2.24
CA LEU A 177 -2.12 0.68 -1.50
C LEU A 177 -3.35 1.21 -2.23
N LYS A 178 -4.52 0.66 -1.89
CA LYS A 178 -5.82 1.20 -2.31
C LYS A 178 -6.46 1.95 -1.14
N LEU A 179 -6.20 3.25 -1.06
CA LEU A 179 -6.82 4.15 -0.08
C LEU A 179 -8.03 4.86 -0.70
N GLY A 180 -9.05 4.09 -1.09
CA GLY A 180 -10.26 4.61 -1.74
C GLY A 180 -10.07 4.95 -3.22
N ASP A 181 -11.19 5.02 -3.95
CA ASP A 181 -11.19 5.18 -5.41
C ASP A 181 -10.80 6.59 -5.89
N ASP A 182 -10.89 7.59 -5.01
CA ASP A 182 -10.67 9.01 -5.34
C ASP A 182 -9.26 9.56 -4.97
N LEU A 183 -8.41 8.73 -4.35
CA LEU A 183 -7.02 9.08 -4.06
C LEU A 183 -6.07 8.54 -5.13
N LEU A 184 -5.74 9.41 -6.09
CA LEU A 184 -4.77 9.11 -7.14
C LEU A 184 -3.36 9.49 -6.68
N PHE A 185 -2.51 8.47 -6.50
CA PHE A 185 -1.10 8.62 -6.15
C PHE A 185 -0.19 8.58 -7.38
N LYS A 186 0.94 9.27 -7.31
CA LYS A 186 2.07 9.05 -8.23
C LYS A 186 2.65 7.64 -8.03
N PRO A 187 3.44 7.12 -8.98
CA PRO A 187 4.12 5.84 -8.79
C PRO A 187 4.91 5.83 -7.48
N LEU A 188 4.82 4.72 -6.75
CA LEU A 188 5.57 4.51 -5.52
C LEU A 188 7.07 4.58 -5.83
N GLN A 189 7.83 5.27 -5.00
CA GLN A 189 9.28 5.20 -5.03
C GLN A 189 9.74 4.29 -3.89
N ILE A 190 10.54 3.30 -4.25
CA ILE A 190 11.17 2.43 -3.26
C ILE A 190 12.45 3.09 -2.77
N SER A 191 12.67 3.03 -1.47
CA SER A 191 13.93 3.43 -0.86
C SER A 191 14.29 2.51 0.30
N LEU A 192 15.59 2.44 0.60
CA LEU A 192 16.10 1.76 1.78
C LEU A 192 16.62 2.81 2.75
N VAL A 193 16.01 2.89 3.93
CA VAL A 193 16.37 3.83 4.99
C VAL A 193 16.40 3.07 6.29
N GLU A 194 17.51 3.16 7.03
CA GLU A 194 17.67 2.53 8.36
C GLU A 194 17.24 1.04 8.41
N ARG A 195 17.62 0.26 7.38
CA ARG A 195 17.25 -1.17 7.22
C ARG A 195 15.73 -1.42 7.15
N CYS A 196 14.99 -0.43 6.67
CA CYS A 196 13.59 -0.56 6.31
C CYS A 196 13.44 -0.39 4.80
N LEU A 197 12.60 -1.25 4.22
CA LEU A 197 12.11 -1.11 2.86
C LEU A 197 10.92 -0.17 2.88
N LEU A 198 11.10 1.02 2.32
CA LEU A 198 10.09 2.05 2.27
C LEU A 198 9.50 2.13 0.88
N GLY A 199 8.17 2.21 0.83
CA GLY A 199 7.41 2.61 -0.34
C GLY A 199 6.79 3.97 -0.08
N ALA A 200 7.23 5.00 -0.78
CA ALA A 200 6.78 6.37 -0.55
C ALA A 200 6.16 6.97 -1.81
N THR A 201 5.11 7.77 -1.65
CA THR A 201 4.45 8.44 -2.77
C THR A 201 3.80 9.77 -2.36
N THR A 202 3.46 10.56 -3.37
CA THR A 202 2.65 11.77 -3.25
C THR A 202 1.37 11.64 -4.06
N LEU A 203 0.34 12.39 -3.70
CA LEU A 203 -0.84 12.56 -4.53
C LEU A 203 -0.45 13.17 -5.88
N THR A 204 -1.21 12.85 -6.92
CA THR A 204 -0.96 13.34 -8.29
C THR A 204 -1.00 14.86 -8.40
N ASP A 205 -1.80 15.53 -7.56
CA ASP A 205 -1.93 16.99 -7.50
C ASP A 205 -0.95 17.67 -6.54
N ASN A 206 -0.15 16.92 -5.76
CA ASN A 206 0.93 17.49 -4.97
C ASN A 206 2.02 18.04 -5.93
N PRO A 207 2.30 19.35 -5.93
CA PRO A 207 3.22 19.96 -6.88
C PRO A 207 4.70 19.75 -6.51
N HIS A 208 4.98 19.30 -5.30
CA HIS A 208 6.34 19.17 -4.79
C HIS A 208 6.91 17.76 -5.07
N PRO A 209 8.23 17.64 -5.32
CA PRO A 209 8.88 16.34 -5.51
C PRO A 209 8.85 15.52 -4.22
N LEU A 210 8.76 14.20 -4.34
CA LEU A 210 8.86 13.31 -3.19
C LEU A 210 10.19 13.51 -2.47
N ASP A 211 10.15 13.68 -1.16
CA ASP A 211 11.32 13.78 -0.29
C ASP A 211 11.03 13.05 1.03
N ILE A 212 11.85 12.07 1.37
CA ILE A 212 11.76 11.28 2.61
C ILE A 212 13.05 11.34 3.43
N THR A 213 13.95 12.28 3.12
CA THR A 213 15.32 12.32 3.66
C THR A 213 15.36 12.51 5.18
N ASP A 214 14.46 13.33 5.73
CA ASP A 214 14.40 13.65 7.17
C ASP A 214 13.29 12.85 7.90
N LEU A 215 12.83 11.74 7.31
CA LEU A 215 11.72 10.97 7.88
C LEU A 215 12.20 10.19 9.12
N THR A 216 11.60 10.45 10.27
CA THR A 216 11.74 9.60 11.46
C THR A 216 10.87 8.36 11.30
N LEU A 217 11.48 7.18 11.32
CA LEU A 217 10.76 5.93 11.15
C LEU A 217 10.17 5.43 12.48
N PRO A 218 8.95 4.86 12.46
CA PRO A 218 8.39 4.13 13.60
C PRO A 218 9.24 2.89 13.94
N GLU A 219 9.20 2.44 15.19
CA GLU A 219 9.94 1.23 15.63
C GLU A 219 9.24 -0.08 15.23
N GLU A 220 7.99 0.00 14.76
CA GLU A 220 7.18 -1.15 14.38
C GLU A 220 7.72 -1.88 13.14
N ALA A 221 7.54 -3.20 13.11
CA ALA A 221 8.05 -4.05 12.03
C ALA A 221 7.36 -3.81 10.67
N VAL A 222 6.11 -3.34 10.71
CA VAL A 222 5.28 -2.91 9.57
C VAL A 222 4.61 -1.61 9.97
N PHE A 223 4.68 -0.58 9.14
CA PHE A 223 4.07 0.71 9.45
C PHE A 223 3.52 1.44 8.23
N LEU A 224 2.63 2.38 8.51
CA LEU A 224 2.05 3.31 7.55
C LEU A 224 2.11 4.72 8.12
N ILE A 225 2.67 5.65 7.35
CA ILE A 225 2.68 7.08 7.66
C ILE A 225 1.87 7.78 6.57
N VAL A 226 0.83 8.50 6.98
CA VAL A 226 -0.08 9.21 6.08
C VAL A 226 -0.06 10.68 6.43
N ASN A 227 0.08 11.55 5.44
CA ASN A 227 -0.06 12.98 5.63
C ASN A 227 -1.52 13.33 5.96
N ASN A 228 -1.72 14.32 6.82
CA ASN A 228 -3.04 14.86 7.17
C ASN A 228 -3.87 15.25 5.93
N ALA A 229 -3.22 15.75 4.86
CA ALA A 229 -3.91 16.09 3.61
C ALA A 229 -4.60 14.86 2.97
N CYS A 230 -3.94 13.69 2.97
CA CYS A 230 -4.52 12.44 2.49
C CYS A 230 -5.70 11.98 3.35
N ILE A 231 -5.55 12.04 4.67
CA ILE A 231 -6.61 11.68 5.62
C ILE A 231 -7.82 12.60 5.42
N ASN A 232 -7.60 13.91 5.32
CA ASN A 232 -8.65 14.90 5.11
C ASN A 232 -9.41 14.64 3.81
N ARG A 233 -8.70 14.37 2.73
CA ARG A 233 -9.33 14.10 1.43
C ARG A 233 -10.15 12.82 1.46
N ALA A 234 -9.62 11.73 2.02
CA ALA A 234 -10.36 10.48 2.18
C ALA A 234 -11.65 10.69 3.01
N LEU A 235 -11.57 11.48 4.09
CA LEU A 235 -12.72 11.78 4.94
C LEU A 235 -13.74 12.69 4.25
N VAL A 236 -13.30 13.72 3.53
CA VAL A 236 -14.20 14.59 2.75
C VAL A 236 -14.94 13.76 1.70
N THR A 237 -14.25 12.93 0.92
CA THR A 237 -14.86 12.01 -0.04
C THR A 237 -15.88 11.09 0.63
N ALA A 238 -15.53 10.47 1.77
CA ALA A 238 -16.43 9.59 2.49
C ALA A 238 -17.70 10.33 2.98
N VAL A 239 -17.55 11.58 3.41
CA VAL A 239 -18.67 12.41 3.90
C VAL A 239 -19.53 12.92 2.76
N GLU A 240 -18.95 13.37 1.65
CA GLU A 240 -19.68 13.74 0.43
C GLU A 240 -20.49 12.56 -0.14
N SER A 241 -19.98 11.33 0.01
CA SER A 241 -20.69 10.11 -0.42
C SER A 241 -21.99 9.83 0.36
N LEU A 242 -22.16 10.43 1.55
CA LEU A 242 -23.39 10.33 2.34
C LEU A 242 -24.55 11.14 1.72
N GLY A 243 -24.26 12.01 0.75
CA GLY A 243 -25.23 12.86 0.09
C GLY A 243 -25.76 13.98 0.98
N ASP A 244 -26.70 14.76 0.44
CA ASP A 244 -27.41 15.78 1.21
C ASP A 244 -28.27 15.11 2.29
N LEU A 245 -28.16 15.58 3.54
CA LEU A 245 -29.11 15.23 4.58
C LEU A 245 -30.41 15.99 4.30
N GLU A 246 -31.37 15.31 3.70
CA GLU A 246 -32.66 15.90 3.36
C GLU A 246 -33.74 15.43 4.34
N ALA A 247 -34.41 16.39 4.98
CA ALA A 247 -35.63 16.14 5.75
C ALA A 247 -36.71 17.11 5.29
N SER A 248 -37.87 16.57 4.92
CA SER A 248 -39.04 17.39 4.59
C SER A 248 -40.19 17.03 5.52
N ASP A 249 -40.91 18.05 5.93
CA ASP A 249 -42.17 17.91 6.67
C ASP A 249 -43.18 18.92 6.13
N SER A 250 -44.46 18.58 6.23
CA SER A 250 -45.53 19.41 5.74
C SER A 250 -46.77 19.25 6.60
N GLY A 251 -47.52 20.34 6.75
CA GLY A 251 -48.70 20.34 7.59
C GLY A 251 -49.67 21.47 7.27
N LYS A 252 -50.77 21.48 8.01
CA LYS A 252 -51.82 22.49 7.89
C LYS A 252 -52.04 23.18 9.22
N ILE A 253 -52.13 24.50 9.20
CA ILE A 253 -52.59 25.29 10.35
C ILE A 253 -54.08 25.53 10.15
N GLY A 254 -54.90 24.55 10.54
CA GLY A 254 -56.35 24.59 10.35
C GLY A 254 -56.76 24.76 8.88
N ILE A 255 -57.69 25.68 8.59
CA ILE A 255 -58.09 26.09 7.22
C ILE A 255 -57.29 27.30 6.69
N LEU A 256 -56.31 27.80 7.45
CA LEU A 256 -55.75 29.15 7.27
C LEU A 256 -54.44 29.16 6.48
N ALA A 257 -53.63 28.11 6.59
CA ALA A 257 -52.36 28.04 5.87
C ALA A 257 -51.91 26.59 5.72
N ASN A 258 -51.22 26.31 4.62
CA ASN A 258 -50.38 25.14 4.49
C ASN A 258 -48.93 25.58 4.72
N TRP A 259 -48.13 24.73 5.35
CA TRP A 259 -46.70 24.96 5.48
C TRP A 259 -45.94 23.74 4.97
N THR A 260 -44.78 24.03 4.39
CA THR A 260 -43.81 23.04 3.94
C THR A 260 -42.45 23.50 4.43
N SER A 261 -41.77 22.66 5.20
CA SER A 261 -40.39 22.89 5.59
C SER A 261 -39.49 21.91 4.87
N TYR A 262 -38.40 22.43 4.32
CA TYR A 262 -37.36 21.63 3.71
C TYR A 262 -36.04 21.97 4.40
N ALA A 263 -35.42 20.98 5.04
CA ALA A 263 -34.10 21.09 5.61
C ALA A 263 -33.11 20.34 4.72
N ARG A 264 -32.06 21.04 4.30
CA ARG A 264 -30.93 20.45 3.59
C ARG A 264 -29.65 20.75 4.38
N GLY A 265 -28.99 19.71 4.85
CA GLY A 265 -27.64 19.80 5.42
C GLY A 265 -26.62 19.25 4.45
N THR A 266 -25.58 20.03 4.14
CA THR A 266 -24.41 19.50 3.44
C THR A 266 -23.37 19.18 4.52
N PRO A 267 -23.11 17.90 4.81
CA PRO A 267 -22.14 17.56 5.84
C PRO A 267 -20.75 18.00 5.35
N SER A 268 -20.02 18.76 6.16
CA SER A 268 -18.62 19.07 5.93
C SER A 268 -17.77 18.47 7.05
N PHE A 269 -16.52 18.15 6.76
CA PHE A 269 -15.62 17.59 7.75
C PHE A 269 -14.29 18.33 7.71
N THR A 270 -13.89 18.89 8.85
CA THR A 270 -12.58 19.51 9.02
C THR A 270 -11.85 18.75 10.13
N LEU A 271 -10.77 18.05 9.80
CA LEU A 271 -9.98 17.32 10.78
C LEU A 271 -9.29 18.32 11.73
N GLY A 272 -9.59 18.18 13.03
CA GLY A 272 -8.91 18.92 14.10
C GLY A 272 -7.58 18.28 14.52
N ASN A 273 -7.23 18.43 15.80
CA ASN A 273 -6.02 17.80 16.37
C ASN A 273 -6.15 16.27 16.42
N LEU A 274 -5.15 15.56 15.90
CA LEU A 274 -5.00 14.11 16.04
C LEU A 274 -4.58 13.76 17.48
N SER A 275 -5.52 13.22 18.24
CA SER A 275 -5.26 12.45 19.47
C SER A 275 -5.94 11.08 19.27
N PRO A 276 -5.30 9.97 19.65
CA PRO A 276 -5.61 8.66 19.09
C PRO A 276 -7.08 8.34 19.31
N LEU A 277 -7.84 8.27 18.22
CA LEU A 277 -9.25 7.86 18.12
C LEU A 277 -10.35 8.92 18.27
N THR A 278 -10.08 10.23 18.30
CA THR A 278 -11.17 11.22 18.29
C THR A 278 -11.14 12.10 17.04
N PHE A 279 -12.18 11.99 16.21
CA PHE A 279 -12.42 12.80 15.02
C PHE A 279 -13.56 13.80 15.29
N SER A 280 -13.36 15.08 15.01
CA SER A 280 -14.41 16.11 15.13
C SER A 280 -14.78 16.63 13.74
N GLY A 281 -16.08 16.72 13.43
CA GLY A 281 -16.61 17.33 12.20
C GLY A 281 -17.70 18.36 12.50
N THR A 282 -18.05 19.19 11.51
CA THR A 282 -19.06 20.25 11.63
C THR A 282 -20.02 20.17 10.44
N ALA A 283 -21.32 19.99 10.68
CA ALA A 283 -22.31 20.05 9.61
C ALA A 283 -22.96 21.45 9.57
N ASP A 284 -22.91 22.11 8.42
CA ASP A 284 -23.65 23.34 8.18
C ASP A 284 -25.05 22.98 7.65
N LEU A 285 -26.10 23.51 8.29
CA LEU A 285 -27.49 23.20 7.96
C LEU A 285 -28.20 24.44 7.42
N LEU A 286 -28.80 24.30 6.23
CA LEU A 286 -29.62 25.33 5.60
C LEU A 286 -31.09 24.93 5.72
N LEU A 287 -31.91 25.83 6.27
CA LEU A 287 -33.34 25.60 6.50
C LEU A 287 -34.15 26.56 5.64
N ASP A 288 -34.89 26.00 4.68
CA ASP A 288 -35.87 26.74 3.87
C ASP A 288 -37.28 26.44 4.37
N VAL A 289 -38.00 27.48 4.76
CA VAL A 289 -39.38 27.39 5.25
C VAL A 289 -40.27 28.20 4.33
N GLU A 290 -41.18 27.52 3.63
CA GLU A 290 -42.20 28.16 2.80
C GLU A 290 -43.56 28.06 3.49
N VAL A 291 -44.22 29.21 3.63
CA VAL A 291 -45.55 29.31 4.23
C VAL A 291 -46.49 29.93 3.22
N THR A 292 -47.47 29.14 2.78
CA THR A 292 -48.46 29.57 1.80
C THR A 292 -49.80 29.78 2.51
N LEU A 293 -50.20 31.03 2.58
CA LEU A 293 -51.48 31.44 3.18
C LEU A 293 -52.64 30.98 2.29
N SER A 294 -53.73 30.52 2.90
CA SER A 294 -54.93 30.16 2.14
C SER A 294 -55.62 31.41 1.62
N GLU A 295 -56.36 31.29 0.50
CA GLU A 295 -57.16 32.40 -0.05
C GLU A 295 -58.12 32.98 1.00
N GLN A 296 -58.68 32.13 1.88
CA GLN A 296 -59.55 32.57 2.98
C GLN A 296 -58.82 33.49 3.98
N PHE A 297 -57.56 33.21 4.30
CA PHE A 297 -56.77 34.07 5.19
C PHE A 297 -56.36 35.39 4.50
N LEU A 298 -56.03 35.33 3.20
CA LEU A 298 -55.78 36.53 2.39
C LEU A 298 -57.05 37.41 2.26
N GLU A 299 -58.23 36.80 2.17
CA GLU A 299 -59.50 37.52 2.18
C GLU A 299 -59.80 38.18 3.53
N MET A 300 -59.42 37.56 4.65
CA MET A 300 -59.57 38.14 5.99
C MET A 300 -58.64 39.35 6.23
N LEU A 301 -57.54 39.45 5.49
CA LEU A 301 -56.61 40.59 5.54
C LEU A 301 -57.07 41.77 4.67
N ASN A 302 -58.13 41.61 3.88
CA ASN A 302 -58.67 42.66 3.03
C ASN A 302 -59.56 43.61 3.88
N PRO A 303 -59.17 44.89 4.11
CA PRO A 303 -59.84 45.79 5.06
C PRO A 303 -61.33 46.01 4.76
N SER A 304 -61.71 45.87 3.49
CA SER A 304 -63.07 46.04 2.99
C SER A 304 -64.03 44.92 3.42
N LYS A 305 -63.53 43.71 3.72
CA LYS A 305 -64.35 42.57 4.20
C LYS A 305 -64.41 42.47 5.74
N CYS A 306 -63.43 42.99 6.48
CA CYS A 306 -63.47 43.06 7.95
C CYS A 306 -64.66 43.90 8.48
N ALA A 307 -65.03 44.96 7.76
CA ALA A 307 -66.15 45.83 8.12
C ALA A 307 -67.53 45.14 7.94
N MET A 308 -67.66 44.19 7.01
CA MET A 308 -68.93 43.51 6.74
C MET A 308 -69.25 42.41 7.77
N MET A 309 -68.25 41.70 8.30
CA MET A 309 -68.49 40.68 9.33
C MET A 309 -68.75 41.26 10.72
N MET A 310 -68.22 42.44 11.06
CA MET A 310 -68.51 43.09 12.35
C MET A 310 -69.87 43.81 12.40
N TRP A 311 -70.52 44.06 11.25
CA TRP A 311 -71.81 44.77 11.17
C TRP A 311 -72.99 43.87 10.75
N GLY A 312 -72.77 42.58 10.46
CA GLY A 312 -73.84 41.62 10.11
C GLY A 312 -74.59 41.00 11.32
N GLY A 313 -74.24 41.38 12.55
CA GLY A 313 -74.70 40.72 13.78
C GLY A 313 -75.77 41.45 14.61
N TRP A 314 -76.27 42.62 14.20
CA TRP A 314 -77.23 43.40 14.99
C TRP A 314 -78.54 43.74 14.25
N GLY A 315 -79.56 42.88 14.43
CA GLY A 315 -80.93 43.29 14.77
C GLY A 315 -81.85 43.93 13.72
N ARG A 316 -82.68 43.10 13.06
CA ARG A 316 -84.14 43.36 12.90
C ARG A 316 -84.94 42.05 13.01
N ARG A 317 -85.24 41.61 14.24
CA ARG A 317 -86.45 40.80 14.51
C ARG A 317 -87.53 41.75 15.01
N ARG A 318 -88.52 42.01 14.16
CA ARG A 318 -89.87 42.43 14.59
C ARG A 318 -90.59 41.18 15.09
N VAL A 319 -91.00 41.17 16.35
CA VAL A 319 -92.18 40.40 16.80
C VAL A 319 -92.95 41.34 17.74
N GLY A 320 -94.21 41.58 17.41
CA GLY A 320 -95.09 42.49 18.13
C GLY A 320 -95.77 41.84 19.35
N ARG A 321 -96.05 42.71 20.32
CA ARG A 321 -97.19 42.82 21.26
C ARG A 321 -97.85 41.57 21.87
N ASN A 322 -97.91 41.63 23.20
CA ASN A 322 -98.89 40.98 24.07
C ASN A 322 -100.33 41.42 23.74
N GLU A 323 -101.24 40.45 23.63
CA GLU A 323 -102.40 40.19 24.52
C GLU A 323 -102.86 38.74 24.30
#